data_AF-A0A815JL83-F1
#
_entry.id   AF-A0A815JL83-F1
#
_cell.length_a   1.000
_cell.length_b   1.000
_cell.length_c   1.000
_cell.angle_alpha   90.00
_cell.angle_beta   90.00
_cell.angle_gamma   90.00
#
_symmetry.space_group_name_H-M   'P 1'
#
loop_
_entity.id
_entity.type
_entity.pdbx_description
1 polymer ?
#
loop_
_entity_poly.entity_id
_entity_poly.type
_entity_poly.pdbx_seq_one_letter_code
_entity_poly.pdbx_strand_id
1 'polypeptide(L)'
;MHSFLSRLNTLFAFTISVLAVLTIGVFVSTYFEKYHETVSIGVNKPIVKHMTDYSANRKKNDLGVLQLNLDMNLNQLFDWNVKQLFLYLIAEYVTPTNSLNQVVLWDKIIRRGENARIYLHDIATKYYFWDDGENLRSNNVTLSLAWNIIPNAGRLLHVPANGSTSFIFSDQYTTSRAASPKPNLNQLFDWNVKQLFLYLIAEYVTPTNSLNQIVLWDKIIRRGENARIYLHDIATKYYFWDDGENLRSNNVTLSLAWNIIPNAGCLLHVPANGSTSFIFSDQYTTSRAASPKPSS
;
A
#
# COMPACT_ATOMS: atom_id res chain seq x y z
N MET A 1 -53.58 41.52 -3.01
CA MET A 1 -53.66 40.17 -3.60
C MET A 1 -52.32 39.48 -3.43
N HIS A 2 -52.25 38.33 -2.75
CA HIS A 2 -51.02 37.54 -2.74
C HIS A 2 -50.92 36.78 -4.07
N SER A 3 -49.92 37.11 -4.89
CA SER A 3 -49.63 36.34 -6.10
C SER A 3 -49.15 34.94 -5.74
N PHE A 4 -49.32 33.99 -6.66
CA PHE A 4 -48.80 32.62 -6.49
C PHE A 4 -47.31 32.61 -6.13
N LEU A 5 -46.52 33.46 -6.79
CA LEU A 5 -45.09 33.66 -6.52
C LEU A 5 -44.81 34.13 -5.08
N SER A 6 -45.61 35.04 -4.54
CA SER A 6 -45.45 35.51 -3.15
C SER A 6 -45.71 34.39 -2.13
N ARG A 7 -46.72 33.54 -2.35
CA ARG A 7 -47.00 32.40 -1.47
C ARG A 7 -45.91 31.34 -1.53
N LEU A 8 -45.40 31.05 -2.73
CA LEU A 8 -44.30 30.12 -2.93
C LEU A 8 -43.02 30.60 -2.23
N ASN A 9 -42.71 31.89 -2.34
CA ASN A 9 -41.57 32.50 -1.65
C ASN A 9 -41.68 32.37 -0.13
N THR A 10 -42.86 32.62 0.45
CA THR A 10 -43.08 32.44 1.89
C THR A 10 -42.91 30.99 2.33
N LEU A 11 -43.43 30.03 1.56
CA LEU A 11 -43.25 28.59 1.85
C LEU A 11 -41.77 28.18 1.78
N PHE A 12 -41.04 28.69 0.80
CA PHE A 12 -39.61 28.41 0.63
C PHE A 12 -38.80 29.01 1.78
N ALA A 13 -39.02 30.28 2.12
CA ALA A 13 -38.36 30.95 3.23
C ALA A 13 -38.65 30.26 4.58
N PHE A 14 -39.90 29.84 4.80
CA PHE A 14 -40.27 29.07 5.99
C PHE A 14 -39.54 27.72 6.04
N THR A 15 -39.52 26.98 4.92
CA THR A 15 -38.81 25.69 4.82
C THR A 15 -37.32 25.84 5.12
N ILE A 16 -36.64 26.85 4.55
CA ILE A 16 -35.23 27.13 4.84
C ILE A 16 -35.03 27.48 6.31
N SER A 17 -35.93 28.28 6.90
CA SER A 17 -35.81 28.69 8.30
C SER A 17 -35.92 27.47 9.24
N VAL A 18 -36.87 26.56 8.98
CA VAL A 18 -37.01 25.31 9.73
C VAL A 18 -35.78 24.42 9.55
N LEU A 19 -35.29 24.25 8.31
CA LEU A 19 -34.07 23.49 8.05
C LEU A 19 -32.84 24.09 8.74
N ALA A 20 -32.73 25.42 8.79
CA ALA A 20 -31.64 26.11 9.47
C ALA A 20 -31.66 25.84 10.99
N VAL A 21 -32.83 25.95 11.62
CA VAL A 21 -32.99 25.63 13.06
C VAL A 21 -32.67 24.15 13.34
N LEU A 22 -33.14 23.22 12.51
CA LEU A 22 -32.80 21.81 12.62
C LEU A 22 -31.29 21.56 12.45
N THR A 23 -30.66 22.22 11.48
CA THR A 23 -29.20 22.11 11.24
C THR A 23 -28.40 22.61 12.44
N ILE A 24 -28.82 23.73 13.06
CA ILE A 24 -28.22 24.24 14.29
C ILE A 24 -28.42 23.24 15.44
N GLY A 25 -29.60 22.64 15.56
CA GLY A 25 -29.87 21.59 16.55
C GLY A 25 -28.94 20.38 16.40
N VAL A 26 -28.75 19.89 15.17
CA VAL A 26 -27.80 18.80 14.86
C VAL A 26 -26.38 19.22 15.21
N PHE A 27 -25.95 20.42 14.84
CA PHE A 27 -24.63 20.93 15.17
C PHE A 27 -24.39 21.00 16.69
N VAL A 28 -25.35 21.51 17.46
CA VAL A 28 -25.25 21.59 18.92
C VAL A 28 -25.22 20.18 19.53
N SER A 29 -26.04 19.27 19.03
CA SER A 29 -26.09 17.88 19.53
C SER A 29 -24.72 17.16 19.41
N THR A 30 -23.94 17.45 18.36
CA THR A 30 -22.63 16.81 18.18
C THR A 30 -21.56 17.20 19.18
N TYR A 31 -21.73 18.28 19.95
CA TYR A 31 -20.79 18.63 21.02
C TYR A 31 -20.87 17.68 22.23
N PHE A 32 -21.96 16.93 22.36
CA PHE A 32 -22.16 15.99 23.46
C PHE A 32 -21.65 14.59 23.14
N GLU A 33 -21.31 14.33 21.87
CA GLU A 33 -20.79 13.04 21.42
C GLU A 33 -19.31 12.87 21.73
N LYS A 34 -18.92 11.62 22.03
CA LYS A 34 -17.54 11.25 22.34
C LYS A 34 -17.00 10.36 21.23
N TYR A 35 -15.87 10.75 20.67
CA TYR A 35 -15.29 10.09 19.49
C TYR A 35 -13.94 9.44 19.77
N HIS A 36 -13.71 8.97 20.99
CA HIS A 36 -12.47 8.30 21.37
C HIS A 36 -12.63 6.79 21.28
N GLU A 37 -11.71 6.16 20.55
CA GLU A 37 -11.65 4.70 20.43
C GLU A 37 -10.23 4.20 20.68
N THR A 38 -10.13 2.98 21.20
CA THR A 38 -8.85 2.31 21.41
C THR A 38 -8.36 1.63 20.15
N VAL A 39 -7.07 1.76 19.86
CA VAL A 39 -6.45 1.19 18.66
C VAL A 39 -5.23 0.35 19.04
N SER A 40 -5.12 -0.83 18.44
CA SER A 40 -3.92 -1.66 18.53
C SER A 40 -3.05 -1.44 17.28
N ILE A 41 -1.83 -0.98 17.49
CA ILE A 41 -0.84 -0.71 16.45
C ILE A 41 0.35 -1.64 16.68
N GLY A 42 0.64 -2.50 15.71
CA GLY A 42 1.85 -3.34 15.71
C GLY A 42 2.80 -2.91 14.60
N VAL A 43 4.10 -3.02 14.86
CA VAL A 43 5.16 -2.70 13.90
C VAL A 43 6.03 -3.93 13.71
N ASN A 44 6.19 -4.32 12.45
CA ASN A 44 6.97 -5.47 12.05
C ASN A 44 8.12 -5.03 11.13
N LYS A 45 9.30 -5.64 11.34
CA LYS A 45 10.51 -5.46 10.52
C LYS A 45 10.88 -3.98 10.24
N PRO A 46 11.07 -3.13 11.28
CA PRO A 46 11.54 -1.77 11.06
C PRO A 46 12.98 -1.78 10.56
N ILE A 47 13.21 -1.31 9.34
CA ILE A 47 14.53 -1.20 8.72
C ILE A 47 14.75 0.21 8.17
N VAL A 48 16.00 0.66 8.20
CA VAL A 48 16.41 1.93 7.58
C VAL A 48 17.30 1.64 6.38
N LYS A 49 16.99 2.28 5.26
CA LYS A 49 17.79 2.23 4.04
C LYS A 49 18.33 3.61 3.75
N HIS A 50 19.59 3.67 3.34
CA HIS A 50 20.22 4.91 2.93
C HIS A 50 20.08 5.05 1.40
N MET A 51 19.25 5.98 0.94
CA MET A 51 18.90 6.12 -0.48
C MET A 51 19.05 7.56 -0.94
N THR A 52 19.41 7.75 -2.22
CA THR A 52 19.40 9.07 -2.85
C THR A 52 17.95 9.53 -3.03
N ASP A 53 17.63 10.69 -2.49
CA ASP A 53 16.35 11.34 -2.71
C ASP A 53 16.18 11.71 -4.20
N TYR A 54 14.93 11.75 -4.67
CA TYR A 54 14.56 12.12 -6.04
C TYR A 54 14.65 13.63 -6.31
N SER A 55 15.00 14.42 -5.30
CA SER A 55 15.22 15.87 -5.41
C SER A 55 16.45 16.24 -6.24
N ALA A 56 16.45 17.44 -6.84
CA ALA A 56 17.47 17.93 -7.77
C ALA A 56 18.91 17.87 -7.20
N ASN A 57 19.05 17.99 -5.87
CA ASN A 57 20.34 17.97 -5.20
C ASN A 57 20.92 16.56 -4.98
N ARG A 58 20.20 15.48 -5.33
CA ARG A 58 20.63 14.06 -5.17
C ARG A 58 21.24 13.74 -3.80
N LYS A 59 20.81 14.45 -2.75
CA LYS A 59 21.28 14.21 -1.39
C LYS A 59 20.80 12.82 -0.96
N LYS A 60 21.65 12.09 -0.25
CA LYS A 60 21.25 10.82 0.34
C LYS A 60 20.54 11.12 1.66
N ASN A 61 19.37 10.53 1.80
CA ASN A 61 18.50 10.65 2.95
C ASN A 61 18.15 9.24 3.46
N ASP A 62 17.66 9.18 4.68
CA ASP A 62 17.20 7.93 5.26
C ASP A 62 15.75 7.64 4.86
N LEU A 63 15.54 6.41 4.41
CA LEU A 63 14.23 5.85 4.12
C LEU A 63 13.91 4.77 5.16
N GLY A 64 12.92 5.05 6.00
CA GLY A 64 12.29 4.07 6.87
C GLY A 64 11.40 3.12 6.06
N VAL A 65 11.59 1.82 6.26
CA VAL A 65 10.69 0.79 5.73
C VAL A 65 10.21 -0.07 6.89
N LEU A 66 8.91 -0.24 7.01
CA LEU A 66 8.28 -1.01 8.07
C LEU A 66 6.99 -1.65 7.57
N GLN A 67 6.55 -2.68 8.26
CA GLN A 67 5.25 -3.33 8.08
C GLN A 67 4.35 -3.00 9.26
N LEU A 68 3.07 -2.76 9.00
CA LEU A 68 2.09 -2.31 9.98
C LEU A 68 1.04 -3.39 10.22
N ASN A 69 0.67 -3.53 11.48
CA ASN A 69 -0.51 -4.25 11.94
C ASN A 69 -1.47 -3.24 12.57
N LEU A 70 -2.71 -3.21 12.12
CA LEU A 70 -3.74 -2.31 12.65
C LEU A 70 -4.98 -3.11 12.97
N ASP A 71 -5.42 -3.05 14.23
CA ASP A 71 -6.71 -3.59 14.66
C ASP A 71 -7.49 -2.52 15.43
N MET A 72 -8.68 -2.21 14.94
CA MET A 72 -9.58 -1.21 15.52
C MET A 72 -11.02 -1.43 15.09
N ASN A 73 -11.95 -1.01 15.94
CA ASN A 73 -13.38 -0.99 15.65
C ASN A 73 -13.91 0.43 15.74
N LEU A 74 -14.24 1.03 14.61
CA LEU A 74 -14.70 2.41 14.54
C LEU A 74 -16.20 2.52 14.28
N ASN A 75 -16.94 1.40 14.37
CA ASN A 75 -18.39 1.40 14.12
C ASN A 75 -19.13 2.37 15.05
N GLN A 76 -18.67 2.53 16.29
CA GLN A 76 -19.30 3.41 17.27
C GLN A 76 -19.07 4.90 16.98
N LEU A 77 -18.07 5.24 16.16
CA LEU A 77 -17.79 6.63 15.76
C LEU A 77 -18.80 7.17 14.73
N PHE A 78 -19.56 6.30 14.06
CA PHE A 78 -20.58 6.71 13.09
C PHE A 78 -21.93 6.96 13.78
N ASP A 79 -22.07 8.12 14.42
CA ASP A 79 -23.35 8.62 14.97
C ASP A 79 -24.34 9.05 13.87
N TRP A 80 -25.38 9.84 14.10
CA TRP A 80 -26.31 10.32 13.06
C TRP A 80 -25.76 11.43 12.13
N ASN A 81 -24.74 12.17 12.56
CA ASN A 81 -24.16 13.30 11.83
C ASN A 81 -22.85 12.95 11.09
N VAL A 82 -22.11 11.91 11.48
CA VAL A 82 -20.82 11.55 10.83
C VAL A 82 -20.99 10.98 9.42
N LYS A 83 -20.66 11.74 8.38
CA LYS A 83 -20.74 11.28 6.99
C LYS A 83 -19.59 10.33 6.64
N GLN A 84 -18.40 10.70 7.09
CA GLN A 84 -17.15 10.08 6.67
C GLN A 84 -16.10 10.27 7.77
N LEU A 85 -15.22 9.28 7.92
CA LEU A 85 -14.00 9.37 8.72
C LEU A 85 -12.80 9.40 7.77
N PHE A 86 -11.85 10.29 8.04
CA PHE A 86 -10.55 10.28 7.40
C PHE A 86 -9.47 9.92 8.41
N LEU A 87 -9.01 8.67 8.36
CA LEU A 87 -8.01 8.13 9.25
C LEU A 87 -6.62 8.30 8.63
N TYR A 88 -5.64 8.55 9.48
CA TYR A 88 -4.25 8.54 9.08
C TYR A 88 -3.34 8.14 10.24
N LEU A 89 -2.30 7.38 9.91
CA LEU A 89 -1.26 6.94 10.81
C LEU A 89 -0.07 7.87 10.69
N ILE A 90 0.32 8.46 11.82
CA ILE A 90 1.41 9.42 11.93
C ILE A 90 2.58 8.72 12.61
N ALA A 91 3.77 8.91 12.04
CA ALA A 91 5.03 8.64 12.70
C ALA A 91 5.62 9.94 13.24
N GLU A 92 5.88 9.96 14.53
CA GLU A 92 6.47 11.09 15.26
C GLU A 92 7.87 10.75 15.74
N TYR A 93 8.83 11.63 15.50
CA TYR A 93 10.21 11.44 15.92
C TYR A 93 10.94 12.78 16.07
N VAL A 94 12.04 12.77 16.83
CA VAL A 94 12.83 13.95 17.14
C VAL A 94 14.15 13.90 16.38
N THR A 95 14.59 15.02 15.82
CA THR A 95 15.91 15.14 15.18
C THR A 95 16.69 16.30 15.81
N PRO A 96 18.02 16.37 15.63
CA PRO A 96 18.81 17.49 16.17
C PRO A 96 18.35 18.86 15.64
N THR A 97 17.77 18.89 14.44
CA THR A 97 17.29 20.10 13.77
C THR A 97 15.84 20.44 14.13
N ASN A 98 15.03 19.46 14.51
CA ASN A 98 13.60 19.66 14.74
C ASN A 98 13.10 18.84 15.94
N SER A 99 12.47 19.53 16.88
CA SER A 99 11.89 18.94 18.09
C SER A 99 10.69 18.04 17.82
N LEU A 100 10.02 18.18 16.66
CA LEU A 100 8.89 17.36 16.28
C LEU A 100 8.82 17.19 14.75
N ASN A 101 9.10 15.99 14.27
CA ASN A 101 8.87 15.59 12.90
C ASN A 101 7.66 14.67 12.84
N GLN A 102 6.70 14.97 11.96
CA GLN A 102 5.49 14.18 11.75
C GLN A 102 5.38 13.76 10.30
N VAL A 103 5.28 12.46 10.06
CA VAL A 103 5.14 11.90 8.71
C VAL A 103 3.93 10.96 8.67
N VAL A 104 3.05 11.16 7.69
CA VAL A 104 1.90 10.27 7.49
C VAL A 104 2.35 9.04 6.71
N LEU A 105 2.21 7.85 7.30
CA LEU A 105 2.64 6.58 6.68
C LEU A 105 1.51 5.86 5.93
N TRP A 106 0.28 6.05 6.39
CA TRP A 106 -0.90 5.37 5.86
C TRP A 106 -2.14 6.20 6.14
N ASP A 107 -3.12 6.16 5.23
CA ASP A 107 -4.41 6.80 5.38
C ASP A 107 -5.53 5.91 4.83
N LYS A 108 -6.73 6.12 5.36
CA LYS A 108 -7.95 5.50 4.83
C LYS A 108 -9.14 6.40 5.08
N ILE A 109 -9.98 6.52 4.06
CA ILE A 109 -11.30 7.12 4.17
C ILE A 109 -12.31 5.99 4.38
N ILE A 110 -13.18 6.13 5.37
CA ILE A 110 -14.33 5.24 5.60
C ILE A 110 -15.59 6.07 5.50
N ARG A 111 -16.53 5.66 4.65
CA ARG A 111 -17.83 6.31 4.51
C ARG A 111 -18.87 5.61 5.35
N ARG A 112 -19.91 6.34 5.76
CA ARG A 112 -21.07 5.75 6.43
C ARG A 112 -21.66 4.62 5.59
N GLY A 113 -21.89 3.47 6.22
CA GLY A 113 -22.42 2.26 5.59
C GLY A 113 -21.34 1.29 5.09
N GLU A 114 -20.06 1.70 5.09
CA GLU A 114 -18.94 0.79 4.87
C GLU A 114 -18.57 0.05 6.16
N ASN A 115 -17.81 -1.05 6.05
CA ASN A 115 -17.30 -1.76 7.22
C ASN A 115 -16.22 -0.92 7.93
N ALA A 116 -16.51 -0.46 9.15
CA ALA A 116 -15.60 0.33 9.97
C ALA A 116 -14.81 -0.50 11.00
N ARG A 117 -14.84 -1.84 10.92
CA ARG A 117 -13.85 -2.70 11.57
C ARG A 117 -12.63 -2.84 10.66
N ILE A 118 -11.48 -2.36 11.13
CA ILE A 118 -10.21 -2.51 10.41
C ILE A 118 -9.40 -3.60 11.10
N TYR A 119 -9.01 -4.60 10.32
CA TYR A 119 -8.07 -5.63 10.71
C TYR A 119 -7.06 -5.82 9.58
N LEU A 120 -5.85 -5.30 9.76
CA LEU A 120 -4.77 -5.31 8.78
C LEU A 120 -3.53 -5.91 9.42
N HIS A 121 -2.87 -6.81 8.70
CA HIS A 121 -1.67 -7.50 9.17
C HIS A 121 -0.59 -7.44 8.08
N ASP A 122 0.65 -7.17 8.48
CA ASP A 122 1.85 -7.09 7.66
C ASP A 122 1.72 -6.21 6.42
N ILE A 123 0.93 -5.13 6.51
CA ILE A 123 0.76 -4.22 5.37
C ILE A 123 1.98 -3.29 5.25
N ALA A 124 2.39 -3.00 4.01
CA ALA A 124 3.38 -1.97 3.76
C ALA A 124 2.79 -0.56 3.98
N THR A 125 3.65 0.41 4.29
CA THR A 125 3.25 1.82 4.33
C THR A 125 2.82 2.28 2.93
N LYS A 126 1.80 3.16 2.89
CA LYS A 126 1.31 3.73 1.62
C LYS A 126 2.23 4.85 1.14
N TYR A 127 2.74 5.64 2.09
CA TYR A 127 3.69 6.71 1.83
C TYR A 127 5.08 6.33 2.31
N TYR A 128 6.08 6.89 1.64
CA TYR A 128 7.48 6.70 2.00
C TYR A 128 7.80 7.46 3.28
N PHE A 129 8.50 6.79 4.19
CA PHE A 129 8.99 7.41 5.42
C PHE A 129 10.38 8.00 5.18
N TRP A 130 10.44 9.18 4.58
CA TRP A 130 11.69 9.93 4.40
C TRP A 130 11.97 10.85 5.59
N ASP A 131 13.22 10.87 6.02
CA ASP A 131 13.77 11.95 6.87
C ASP A 131 14.56 12.93 5.99
N ASP A 132 14.57 14.21 6.40
CA ASP A 132 15.37 15.25 5.77
C ASP A 132 16.83 15.19 6.26
N GLY A 133 17.43 14.01 6.19
CA GLY A 133 18.76 13.75 6.70
C GLY A 133 19.05 12.26 6.94
N GLU A 134 19.99 12.02 7.86
CA GLU A 134 20.47 10.68 8.24
C GLU A 134 20.12 10.36 9.71
N ASN A 135 18.97 10.84 10.19
CA ASN A 135 18.64 10.87 11.62
C ASN A 135 17.58 9.83 12.03
N LEU A 136 17.24 8.87 11.16
CA LEU A 136 16.30 7.79 11.51
C LEU A 136 16.97 6.66 12.27
N ARG A 137 18.29 6.46 12.11
CA ARG A 137 19.04 5.41 12.81
C ARG A 137 19.06 5.65 14.31
N SER A 138 18.90 4.57 15.08
CA SER A 138 18.90 4.61 16.56
C SER A 138 17.90 5.62 17.15
N ASN A 139 16.92 6.05 16.36
CA ASN A 139 15.95 7.05 16.76
C ASN A 139 14.65 6.37 17.20
N ASN A 140 14.04 6.92 18.23
CA ASN A 140 12.77 6.43 18.73
C ASN A 140 11.64 7.07 17.92
N VAL A 141 10.85 6.22 17.27
CA VAL A 141 9.70 6.64 16.47
C VAL A 141 8.44 6.17 17.16
N THR A 142 7.55 7.11 17.43
CA THR A 142 6.23 6.83 18.00
C THR A 142 5.19 6.86 16.90
N LEU A 143 4.45 5.77 16.74
CA LEU A 143 3.30 5.72 15.84
C LEU A 143 2.03 6.02 16.63
N SER A 144 1.22 6.93 16.10
CA SER A 144 -0.11 7.27 16.60
C SER A 144 -1.10 7.32 15.46
N LEU A 145 -2.30 6.83 15.69
CA LEU A 145 -3.40 6.98 14.75
C LEU A 145 -4.24 8.19 15.15
N ALA A 146 -4.72 8.95 14.17
CA ALA A 146 -5.71 9.98 14.36
C ALA A 146 -6.74 9.95 13.24
N TRP A 147 -7.90 10.56 13.48
CA TRP A 147 -8.92 10.71 12.46
C TRP A 147 -9.57 12.08 12.48
N ASN A 148 -9.92 12.55 11.29
CA ASN A 148 -10.80 13.68 11.08
C ASN A 148 -12.23 13.18 10.87
N ILE A 149 -13.15 13.72 11.66
CA ILE A 149 -14.57 13.47 11.56
C ILE A 149 -15.16 14.49 10.60
N ILE A 150 -15.78 13.98 9.53
CA ILE A 150 -16.44 14.80 8.53
C ILE A 150 -17.95 14.67 8.75
N PRO A 151 -18.60 15.68 9.37
CA PRO A 151 -20.03 15.63 9.61
C PRO A 151 -20.83 15.96 8.33
N ASN A 152 -22.13 15.65 8.34
CA ASN A 152 -23.08 16.15 7.35
C ASN A 152 -23.26 17.67 7.50
N ALA A 153 -23.33 18.16 8.73
CA ALA A 153 -23.33 19.59 9.04
C ALA A 153 -22.52 19.87 10.32
N GLY A 154 -21.65 20.88 10.28
CA GLY A 154 -20.88 21.31 11.45
C GLY A 154 -19.39 21.42 11.23
N ARG A 155 -18.63 21.28 12.32
CA ARG A 155 -17.17 21.45 12.36
C ARG A 155 -16.46 20.15 12.03
N LEU A 156 -15.37 20.25 11.27
CA LEU A 156 -14.41 19.16 11.10
C LEU A 156 -13.60 18.98 12.39
N LEU A 157 -13.77 17.84 13.06
CA LEU A 157 -13.11 17.56 14.32
C LEU A 157 -11.94 16.61 14.11
N HIS A 158 -10.76 17.01 14.57
CA HIS A 158 -9.59 16.14 14.68
C HIS A 158 -9.59 15.44 16.03
N VAL A 159 -9.49 14.11 16.04
CA VAL A 159 -9.47 13.30 17.26
C VAL A 159 -8.30 12.32 17.23
N PRO A 160 -7.39 12.35 18.22
CA PRO A 160 -6.36 11.34 18.36
C PRO A 160 -6.96 10.02 18.90
N ALA A 161 -6.43 8.90 18.42
CA ALA A 161 -6.80 7.58 18.93
C ALA A 161 -6.20 7.33 20.31
N ASN A 162 -6.86 6.48 21.10
CA ASN A 162 -6.30 5.99 22.34
C ASN A 162 -5.42 4.77 22.05
N GLY A 163 -4.13 5.02 21.81
CA GLY A 163 -3.14 3.98 21.55
C GLY A 163 -1.98 4.52 20.72
N SER A 164 -0.77 4.20 21.16
CA SER A 164 0.46 4.55 20.44
C SER A 164 1.50 3.45 20.63
N THR A 165 2.29 3.19 19.61
CA THR A 165 3.35 2.19 19.66
C THR A 165 4.66 2.83 19.28
N SER A 166 5.65 2.73 20.17
CA SER A 166 6.99 3.24 19.90
C SER A 166 7.93 2.10 19.54
N PHE A 167 8.81 2.35 18.58
CA PHE A 167 9.85 1.42 18.18
C PHE A 167 11.13 2.19 17.84
N ILE A 168 12.26 1.49 17.90
CA ILE A 168 13.57 2.07 17.61
C ILE A 168 14.10 1.40 16.35
N PHE A 169 14.57 2.21 15.40
CA PHE A 169 15.26 1.71 14.23
C PHE A 169 16.67 1.20 14.58
N SER A 170 17.14 0.19 13.86
CA SER A 170 18.52 -0.29 13.99
C SER A 170 19.53 0.81 13.70
N ASP A 171 20.66 0.79 14.41
CA ASP A 171 21.80 1.67 14.18
C ASP A 171 22.51 1.40 12.83
N GLN A 172 22.37 0.17 12.34
CA GLN A 172 22.98 -0.26 11.10
C GLN A 172 22.00 -0.06 9.94
N TYR A 173 22.47 0.60 8.88
CA TYR A 173 21.74 0.60 7.62
C TYR A 173 21.57 -0.82 7.13
N THR A 174 20.34 -1.16 6.77
CA THR A 174 20.09 -2.39 6.05
C THR A 174 20.63 -2.22 4.64
N THR A 175 21.90 -2.57 4.46
CA THR A 175 22.40 -2.93 3.15
C THR A 175 21.55 -4.12 2.69
N SER A 176 21.15 -4.15 1.41
CA SER A 176 20.52 -5.36 0.88
C SER A 176 21.47 -6.52 1.18
N ARG A 177 21.09 -7.38 2.13
CA ARG A 177 21.93 -8.45 2.65
C ARG A 177 22.58 -9.16 1.46
N ALA A 178 23.90 -9.36 1.54
CA ALA A 178 24.64 -10.11 0.55
C ALA A 178 23.99 -11.49 0.42
N ALA A 179 23.19 -11.66 -0.65
CA ALA A 179 22.51 -12.92 -0.91
C ALA A 179 23.51 -14.07 -1.02
N SER A 180 23.07 -15.25 -0.57
CA SER A 180 23.56 -16.57 -0.95
C SER A 180 23.97 -16.62 -2.44
N PRO A 181 24.93 -17.49 -2.83
CA PRO A 181 25.61 -17.43 -4.13
C PRO A 181 24.65 -17.09 -5.27
N LYS A 182 24.82 -15.87 -5.78
CA LYS A 182 23.91 -15.19 -6.70
C LYS A 182 24.13 -15.74 -8.12
N PRO A 183 23.09 -16.10 -8.88
CA PRO A 183 23.25 -16.31 -10.30
C PRO A 183 23.73 -15.00 -10.95
N ASN A 184 24.90 -15.04 -11.59
CA ASN A 184 25.56 -13.87 -12.13
C ASN A 184 25.24 -13.71 -13.63
N LEU A 185 24.23 -12.89 -13.95
CA LEU A 185 23.86 -12.61 -15.34
C LEU A 185 24.81 -11.62 -16.03
N ASN A 186 25.87 -11.13 -15.36
CA ASN A 186 26.85 -10.23 -16.00
C ASN A 186 27.53 -10.87 -17.22
N GLN A 187 27.62 -12.20 -17.25
CA GLN A 187 28.18 -12.93 -18.40
C GLN A 187 27.33 -12.77 -19.67
N LEU A 188 26.07 -12.34 -19.55
CA LEU A 188 25.18 -12.11 -20.69
C LEU A 188 25.35 -10.71 -21.32
N PHE A 189 26.12 -9.81 -20.69
CA PHE A 189 26.38 -8.47 -21.23
C PHE A 189 27.72 -8.45 -21.98
N ASP A 190 27.66 -8.54 -23.31
CA ASP A 190 28.81 -8.28 -24.19
C ASP A 190 28.86 -6.82 -24.69
N TRP A 191 29.74 -6.51 -25.65
CA TRP A 191 29.90 -5.18 -26.22
C TRP A 191 28.65 -4.68 -26.97
N ASN A 192 27.82 -5.59 -27.47
CA ASN A 192 26.62 -5.29 -28.25
C ASN A 192 25.33 -5.33 -27.41
N VAL A 193 25.34 -5.78 -26.15
CA VAL A 193 24.12 -5.81 -25.32
C VAL A 193 23.82 -4.45 -24.68
N LYS A 194 22.67 -3.85 -25.01
CA LYS A 194 22.18 -2.59 -24.43
C LYS A 194 21.41 -2.82 -23.12
N GLN A 195 20.47 -3.77 -23.16
CA GLN A 195 19.61 -4.10 -22.03
C GLN A 195 19.11 -5.54 -22.15
N LEU A 196 18.77 -6.14 -21.01
CA LEU A 196 18.06 -7.41 -20.92
C LEU A 196 16.61 -7.13 -20.50
N PHE A 197 15.66 -7.79 -21.14
CA PHE A 197 14.28 -7.82 -20.71
C PHE A 197 13.98 -9.18 -20.11
N LEU A 198 13.91 -9.26 -18.78
CA LEU A 198 13.54 -10.47 -18.06
C LEU A 198 12.06 -10.49 -17.79
N TYR A 199 11.45 -11.67 -17.89
CA TYR A 199 10.06 -11.86 -17.56
C TYR A 199 9.80 -13.28 -17.07
N LEU A 200 8.86 -13.39 -16.14
CA LEU A 200 8.38 -14.64 -15.59
C LEU A 200 7.12 -15.04 -16.33
N ILE A 201 7.17 -16.22 -16.93
CA ILE A 201 6.10 -16.79 -17.72
C ILE A 201 5.40 -17.88 -16.92
N ALA A 202 4.07 -17.90 -16.99
CA ALA A 202 3.25 -19.04 -16.62
C ALA A 202 2.74 -19.76 -17.87
N GLU A 203 2.99 -21.06 -17.94
CA GLU A 203 2.57 -21.93 -19.03
C GLU A 203 1.62 -23.00 -18.50
N TYR A 204 0.50 -23.20 -19.19
CA TYR A 204 -0.51 -24.20 -18.81
C TYR A 204 -1.29 -24.67 -20.04
N VAL A 205 -1.89 -25.85 -19.92
CA VAL A 205 -2.64 -26.51 -20.99
C VAL A 205 -4.12 -26.46 -20.67
N THR A 206 -4.96 -26.15 -21.66
CA THR A 206 -6.42 -26.20 -21.54
C THR A 206 -7.01 -27.14 -22.59
N PRO A 207 -8.26 -27.60 -22.44
CA PRO A 207 -8.90 -28.43 -23.47
C PRO A 207 -8.98 -27.75 -24.84
N THR A 208 -9.02 -26.41 -24.86
CA THR A 208 -9.11 -25.60 -26.08
C THR A 208 -7.76 -25.21 -26.67
N ASN A 209 -6.69 -25.19 -25.87
CA ASN A 209 -5.37 -24.75 -26.31
C ASN A 209 -4.24 -25.59 -25.69
N SER A 210 -3.38 -26.12 -26.57
CA SER A 210 -2.22 -26.93 -26.18
C SER A 210 -1.10 -26.13 -25.50
N LEU A 211 -1.09 -24.80 -25.63
CA LEU A 211 -0.14 -23.92 -24.95
C LEU A 211 -0.75 -22.54 -24.68
N ASN A 212 -1.05 -22.26 -23.40
CA ASN A 212 -1.36 -20.91 -22.94
C ASN A 212 -0.14 -20.34 -22.22
N GLN A 213 0.25 -19.11 -22.57
CA GLN A 213 1.45 -18.46 -22.05
C GLN A 213 1.12 -17.05 -21.56
N ILE A 214 1.36 -16.76 -20.29
CA ILE A 214 1.04 -15.46 -19.67
C ILE A 214 2.26 -14.93 -18.91
N VAL A 215 2.57 -13.66 -19.08
CA VAL A 215 3.64 -12.98 -18.33
C VAL A 215 3.08 -12.47 -17.00
N LEU A 216 3.65 -12.95 -15.89
CA LEU A 216 3.23 -12.56 -14.54
C LEU A 216 4.02 -11.36 -13.98
N TRP A 217 5.26 -11.21 -14.44
CA TRP A 217 6.19 -10.22 -13.93
C TRP A 217 7.27 -9.94 -14.98
N ASP A 218 7.75 -8.70 -15.04
CA ASP A 218 8.85 -8.29 -15.92
C ASP A 218 9.81 -7.32 -15.23
N LYS A 219 11.06 -7.30 -15.71
CA LYS A 219 12.09 -6.34 -15.33
C LYS A 219 13.08 -6.11 -16.46
N ILE A 220 13.39 -4.84 -16.69
CA ILE A 220 14.47 -4.42 -17.59
C ILE A 220 15.75 -4.23 -16.76
N ILE A 221 16.85 -4.79 -17.23
CA ILE A 221 18.20 -4.55 -16.70
C ILE A 221 19.00 -3.84 -17.79
N ARG A 222 19.49 -2.64 -17.52
CA ARG A 222 20.32 -1.90 -18.49
C ARG A 222 21.81 -2.22 -18.30
N ARG A 223 22.59 -2.02 -19.35
CA ARG A 223 24.06 -2.14 -19.27
C ARG A 223 24.61 -1.21 -18.19
N GLY A 224 25.45 -1.74 -17.31
CA GLY A 224 26.02 -1.01 -16.16
C GLY A 224 25.17 -1.09 -14.89
N GLU A 225 23.94 -1.60 -14.96
CA GLU A 225 23.14 -1.93 -13.78
C GLU A 225 23.57 -3.29 -13.20
N ASN A 226 23.27 -3.49 -11.91
CA ASN A 226 23.55 -4.77 -11.26
C ASN A 226 22.60 -5.85 -11.81
N ALA A 227 23.12 -6.75 -12.65
CA ALA A 227 22.36 -7.83 -13.26
C ALA A 227 22.10 -9.03 -12.34
N ARG A 228 22.43 -8.92 -11.04
CA ARG A 228 22.14 -9.96 -10.04
C ARG A 228 20.73 -9.77 -9.49
N ILE A 229 19.85 -10.74 -9.75
CA ILE A 229 18.44 -10.69 -9.33
C ILE A 229 18.16 -11.76 -8.27
N TYR A 230 17.53 -11.33 -7.18
CA TYR A 230 16.91 -12.21 -6.18
C TYR A 230 15.60 -11.54 -5.75
N LEU A 231 14.49 -12.27 -5.93
CA LEU A 231 13.14 -11.79 -5.64
C LEU A 231 12.47 -12.85 -4.77
N HIS A 232 11.97 -12.44 -3.62
CA HIS A 232 11.23 -13.29 -2.69
C HIS A 232 9.99 -12.54 -2.23
N ASP A 233 8.88 -13.26 -2.04
CA ASP A 233 7.57 -12.71 -1.67
C ASP A 233 7.10 -11.53 -2.52
N ILE A 234 7.46 -11.51 -3.80
CA ILE A 234 6.99 -10.49 -4.72
C ILE A 234 5.57 -10.79 -5.18
N ALA A 235 4.71 -9.78 -5.14
CA ALA A 235 3.42 -9.85 -5.81
C ALA A 235 3.62 -9.87 -7.34
N THR A 236 2.71 -10.53 -8.05
CA THR A 236 2.69 -10.48 -9.52
C THR A 236 2.40 -9.05 -9.98
N LYS A 237 3.03 -8.64 -11.09
CA LYS A 237 2.79 -7.31 -11.69
C LYS A 237 1.53 -7.32 -12.54
N TYR A 238 1.27 -8.44 -13.20
CA TYR A 238 0.07 -8.67 -13.99
C TYR A 238 -0.80 -9.73 -13.32
N TYR A 239 -2.10 -9.61 -13.52
CA TYR A 239 -3.05 -10.62 -13.09
C TYR A 239 -2.91 -11.85 -13.98
N PHE A 240 -2.96 -13.02 -13.35
CA PHE A 240 -3.03 -14.28 -14.06
C PHE A 240 -4.50 -14.61 -14.32
N TRP A 241 -4.96 -14.38 -15.55
CA TRP A 241 -6.35 -14.59 -15.94
C TRP A 241 -6.43 -15.56 -17.12
N ASP A 242 -7.26 -16.59 -17.00
CA ASP A 242 -7.65 -17.46 -18.11
C ASP A 242 -8.98 -16.97 -18.69
N ASP A 243 -9.17 -17.14 -19.99
CA ASP A 243 -10.42 -16.77 -20.68
C ASP A 243 -11.58 -17.71 -20.30
N GLY A 244 -11.30 -18.83 -19.63
CA GLY A 244 -12.28 -19.77 -19.11
C GLY A 244 -12.10 -20.09 -17.61
N GLU A 245 -12.72 -21.18 -17.18
CA GLU A 245 -12.66 -21.66 -15.80
C GLU A 245 -11.63 -22.79 -15.61
N ASN A 246 -10.63 -22.87 -16.50
CA ASN A 246 -9.75 -24.04 -16.64
C ASN A 246 -8.46 -23.97 -15.82
N LEU A 247 -8.30 -22.95 -14.97
CA LEU A 247 -7.13 -22.86 -14.07
C LEU A 247 -7.27 -23.77 -12.85
N ARG A 248 -8.48 -24.17 -12.47
CA ARG A 248 -8.72 -25.05 -11.32
C ARG A 248 -8.12 -26.42 -11.54
N SER A 249 -7.46 -26.97 -10.52
CA SER A 249 -6.83 -28.29 -10.56
C SER A 249 -5.83 -28.46 -11.72
N ASN A 250 -5.39 -27.36 -12.33
CA ASN A 250 -4.53 -27.39 -13.49
C ASN A 250 -3.07 -27.18 -13.08
N ASN A 251 -2.18 -27.86 -13.79
CA ASN A 251 -0.75 -27.80 -13.54
C ASN A 251 -0.17 -26.61 -14.32
N VAL A 252 0.33 -25.62 -13.59
CA VAL A 252 0.95 -24.43 -14.17
C VAL A 252 2.45 -24.53 -13.97
N THR A 253 3.18 -24.38 -15.06
CA THR A 253 4.65 -24.35 -15.07
C THR A 253 5.10 -22.91 -15.18
N LEU A 254 5.89 -22.45 -14.21
CA LEU A 254 6.57 -21.17 -14.28
C LEU A 254 7.96 -21.36 -14.88
N SER A 255 8.27 -20.56 -15.87
CA SER A 255 9.59 -20.48 -16.48
C SER A 255 10.07 -19.03 -16.51
N LEU A 256 11.35 -18.82 -16.20
CA LEU A 256 11.98 -17.53 -16.41
C LEU A 256 12.46 -17.47 -17.87
N ALA A 257 12.33 -16.32 -18.52
CA ALA A 257 12.92 -16.09 -19.83
C ALA A 257 13.48 -14.68 -19.92
N TRP A 258 14.35 -14.46 -20.90
CA TRP A 258 14.79 -13.11 -21.21
C TRP A 258 15.04 -12.89 -22.70
N ASN A 259 14.81 -11.64 -23.12
CA ASN A 259 15.29 -11.15 -24.40
C ASN A 259 16.57 -10.34 -24.21
N ILE A 260 17.53 -10.58 -25.11
CA ILE A 260 18.72 -9.76 -25.26
C ILE A 260 18.38 -8.65 -26.25
N ILE A 261 18.48 -7.40 -25.80
CA ILE A 261 18.22 -6.21 -26.62
C ILE A 261 19.57 -5.60 -26.98
N PRO A 262 20.02 -5.73 -28.24
CA PRO A 262 21.32 -5.23 -28.65
C PRO A 262 21.33 -3.71 -28.89
N ASN A 263 22.52 -3.11 -29.00
CA ASN A 263 22.72 -1.76 -29.50
C ASN A 263 22.38 -1.68 -31.00
N ALA A 264 22.72 -2.74 -31.75
CA ALA A 264 22.29 -2.94 -33.15
C ALA A 264 22.07 -4.43 -33.43
N GLY A 265 20.97 -4.78 -34.11
CA GLY A 265 20.62 -6.15 -34.51
C GLY A 265 19.24 -6.61 -34.06
N CYS A 266 18.99 -7.93 -34.18
CA CYS A 266 17.72 -8.55 -33.86
C CYS A 266 17.55 -8.83 -32.36
N LEU A 267 16.30 -8.85 -31.90
CA LEU A 267 15.94 -9.27 -30.54
C LEU A 267 16.11 -10.79 -30.43
N LEU A 268 17.03 -11.24 -29.58
CA LEU A 268 17.25 -12.67 -29.34
C LEU A 268 16.48 -13.12 -28.10
N HIS A 269 15.67 -14.16 -28.25
CA HIS A 269 14.99 -14.83 -27.14
C HIS A 269 15.88 -15.94 -26.57
N VAL A 270 16.05 -15.97 -25.24
CA VAL A 270 16.82 -17.01 -24.54
C VAL A 270 15.98 -17.55 -23.38
N PRO A 271 15.57 -18.83 -23.41
CA PRO A 271 14.87 -19.45 -22.29
C PRO A 271 15.81 -19.70 -21.11
N ALA A 272 15.34 -19.53 -19.87
CA ALA A 272 16.13 -19.90 -18.70
C ALA A 272 16.13 -21.42 -18.51
N ASN A 273 17.22 -21.93 -17.93
CA ASN A 273 17.43 -23.37 -17.75
C ASN A 273 16.74 -23.94 -16.48
N GLY A 274 15.59 -23.37 -16.08
CA GLY A 274 14.89 -23.78 -14.87
C GLY A 274 13.42 -23.41 -14.90
N SER A 275 12.57 -24.38 -14.54
CA SER A 275 11.14 -24.20 -14.38
C SER A 275 10.68 -24.83 -13.07
N THR A 276 9.56 -24.33 -12.54
CA THR A 276 8.89 -24.89 -11.36
C THR A 276 7.42 -25.03 -11.67
N SER A 277 6.81 -26.15 -11.28
CA SER A 277 5.39 -26.40 -11.51
C SER A 277 4.63 -26.42 -10.20
N PHE A 278 3.40 -25.92 -10.23
CA PHE A 278 2.48 -25.97 -9.12
C PHE A 278 1.05 -26.19 -9.63
N ILE A 279 0.20 -26.72 -8.74
CA ILE A 279 -1.20 -27.04 -9.07
C ILE A 279 -2.10 -26.10 -8.29
N PHE A 280 -3.06 -25.48 -8.98
CA PHE A 280 -4.09 -24.69 -8.32
C PHE A 280 -5.09 -25.57 -7.58
N SER A 281 -5.65 -25.03 -6.49
CA SER A 281 -6.76 -25.66 -5.79
C SER A 281 -7.97 -25.84 -6.69
N ASP A 282 -8.73 -26.90 -6.44
CA ASP A 282 -10.01 -27.16 -7.10
C ASP A 282 -11.13 -26.21 -6.64
N GLN A 283 -10.99 -25.66 -5.43
CA GLN A 283 -11.99 -24.82 -4.79
C GLN A 283 -11.67 -23.34 -4.97
N TYR A 284 -12.67 -22.54 -5.34
CA TYR A 284 -12.55 -21.08 -5.36
C TYR A 284 -12.41 -20.53 -3.94
N THR A 285 -11.42 -19.67 -3.74
CA THR A 285 -11.26 -18.99 -2.45
C THR A 285 -12.30 -17.87 -2.35
N THR A 286 -13.31 -18.05 -1.49
CA THR A 286 -14.38 -17.05 -1.27
C THR A 286 -13.98 -15.99 -0.23
N SER A 287 -12.84 -16.16 0.45
CA SER A 287 -12.25 -15.20 1.38
C SER A 287 -11.02 -14.53 0.77
N ARG A 288 -10.80 -13.25 1.08
CA ARG A 288 -9.55 -12.55 0.73
C ARG A 288 -8.42 -13.23 1.50
N ALA A 289 -7.67 -14.11 0.84
CA ALA A 289 -6.61 -14.90 1.47
C ALA A 289 -5.61 -13.97 2.17
N ALA A 290 -5.45 -14.16 3.48
CA ALA A 290 -4.32 -13.61 4.22
C ALA A 290 -3.03 -14.25 3.67
N SER A 291 -2.00 -13.43 3.44
CA SER A 291 -0.69 -13.88 2.98
C SER A 291 -0.16 -15.03 3.85
N PRO A 292 0.42 -16.10 3.26
CA PRO A 292 0.88 -17.25 4.03
C PRO A 292 2.03 -16.84 4.96
N LYS A 293 1.89 -17.15 6.25
CA LYS A 293 2.96 -17.06 7.25
C LYS A 293 4.17 -17.90 6.79
N PRO A 294 5.40 -17.40 6.85
CA PRO A 294 6.57 -18.25 6.71
C PRO A 294 6.62 -19.22 7.90
N SER A 295 6.75 -20.52 7.61
CA SER A 295 7.05 -21.54 8.61
C SER A 295 8.38 -21.24 9.27
N SER A 296 8.39 -21.34 10.61
CA SER A 296 9.52 -21.16 11.54
C SER A 296 10.80 -21.84 11.12
#